data_AF-A0AAQ0QG72-F1
#
_entry.id   AF-A0AAQ0QG72-F1
#
_cell.length_a   1.000
_cell.length_b   1.000
_cell.length_c   1.000
_cell.angle_alpha   90.00
_cell.angle_beta   90.00
_cell.angle_gamma   90.00
#
_symmetry.space_group_name_H-M   'P 1'
#
loop_
_entity.id
_entity.type
_entity.pdbx_description
1 polymer ?
#
loop_
_entity_poly.entity_id
_entity_poly.type
_entity_poly.pdbx_seq_one_letter_code
_entity_poly.pdbx_strand_id
1 'polypeptide(L)'
;MKKYLLPSLLLCAASAFAQTPAYTLSINLKNGDKVQYRVDEIDSMTFDESKETTQAVAVEIPTDFSTGWVQKVMADGKQVAEVAKEYIRSINRQVVVIYPMGADGRADLTKGLTSTGASVVWDLDANTATVGEEGNALSTVYVADGNIISSYSGETTAATLQPDVITDNRGLFDRNTYKIVKIGTQYWMAENLRATCFRNGSSIASISSGENAAWKANTTGAYLASTDYDWLQVAGYMYNGYCVTSEKGIAPEGWEVPSTEQLTKLRTAGGLAAANFKASDFGMWSEGMTGNNITGFDAVATGTYANGDITGLYSDTYFWGSTVSTSWLRVEGLSTLRVNGTAKNVAVSGPDDCHAYTFGHSIRCVRK
;
A
#
# COMPACT_ATOMS: atom_id res chain seq x y z
N MET A 1 103.09 58.00 -16.33
CA MET A 1 102.49 56.93 -17.18
C MET A 1 101.69 56.02 -16.27
N LYS A 2 100.37 55.90 -16.51
CA LYS A 2 99.45 55.11 -15.67
C LYS A 2 99.63 53.61 -15.95
N LYS A 3 99.71 52.80 -14.89
CA LYS A 3 99.42 51.36 -14.89
C LYS A 3 98.41 51.07 -13.77
N TYR A 4 97.49 50.17 -14.10
CA TYR A 4 96.29 49.79 -13.37
C TYR A 4 96.59 48.89 -12.17
N LEU A 5 95.81 49.04 -11.09
CA LEU A 5 95.48 47.98 -10.14
C LEU A 5 94.00 48.13 -9.75
N LEU A 6 93.19 47.11 -10.04
CA LEU A 6 91.86 46.95 -9.46
C LEU A 6 91.99 46.24 -8.10
N PRO A 7 91.31 46.71 -7.03
CA PRO A 7 91.14 45.95 -5.81
C PRO A 7 89.83 45.15 -5.80
N SER A 8 89.90 43.98 -5.20
CA SER A 8 88.88 42.95 -5.04
C SER A 8 87.66 43.43 -4.24
N LEU A 9 86.45 43.12 -4.71
CA LEU A 9 85.19 43.29 -3.97
C LEU A 9 85.03 42.17 -2.93
N LEU A 10 84.86 42.55 -1.66
CA LEU A 10 84.31 41.68 -0.62
C LEU A 10 82.79 41.92 -0.55
N LEU A 11 82.00 40.87 -0.74
CA LEU A 11 80.53 40.91 -0.67
C LEU A 11 80.10 40.37 0.71
N CYS A 12 79.51 41.21 1.56
CA CYS A 12 78.89 40.79 2.81
C CYS A 12 77.54 40.12 2.55
N ALA A 13 77.35 38.90 3.04
CA ALA A 13 76.06 38.20 3.05
C ALA A 13 75.25 38.64 4.28
N ALA A 14 74.05 39.20 4.05
CA ALA A 14 73.04 39.38 5.09
C ALA A 14 72.04 38.23 5.00
N SER A 15 71.95 37.41 6.04
CA SER A 15 70.97 36.34 6.17
C SER A 15 69.64 36.90 6.72
N ALA A 16 68.63 36.99 5.87
CA ALA A 16 67.25 37.25 6.29
C ALA A 16 66.57 35.93 6.68
N PHE A 17 66.16 35.80 7.95
CA PHE A 17 65.28 34.71 8.38
C PHE A 17 63.85 35.05 7.96
N ALA A 18 63.25 34.23 7.09
CA ALA A 18 61.84 34.35 6.72
C ALA A 18 60.96 33.86 7.88
N GLN A 19 60.13 34.74 8.43
CA GLN A 19 59.14 34.39 9.44
C GLN A 19 57.93 33.77 8.72
N THR A 20 57.59 32.53 9.05
CA THR A 20 56.41 31.84 8.50
C THR A 20 55.14 32.59 8.93
N PRO A 21 54.22 32.92 8.01
CA PRO A 21 52.99 33.62 8.38
C PRO A 21 52.11 32.75 9.27
N ALA A 22 51.68 33.30 10.41
CA ALA A 22 50.72 32.68 11.31
C ALA A 22 49.30 32.98 10.85
N TYR A 23 48.55 31.94 10.49
CA TYR A 23 47.16 32.05 10.05
C TYR A 23 46.20 31.74 11.21
N THR A 24 45.02 32.36 11.20
CA THR A 24 43.95 32.13 12.20
C THR A 24 42.68 31.68 11.50
N LEU A 25 42.10 30.55 11.94
CA LEU A 25 40.76 30.13 11.57
C LEU A 25 39.76 30.90 12.44
N SER A 26 38.80 31.58 11.82
CA SER A 26 37.72 32.29 12.52
C SER A 26 36.37 31.69 12.16
N ILE A 27 35.63 31.23 13.16
CA ILE A 27 34.27 30.70 13.03
C ILE A 27 33.33 31.73 13.66
N ASN A 28 32.45 32.31 12.84
CA ASN A 28 31.42 33.24 13.32
C ASN A 28 30.11 32.46 13.49
N LEU A 29 29.58 32.46 14.71
CA LEU A 29 28.35 31.78 15.08
C LEU A 29 27.14 32.67 14.78
N LYS A 30 25.99 32.05 14.49
CA LYS A 30 24.74 32.78 14.15
C LYS A 30 24.23 33.68 15.27
N ASN A 31 24.59 33.38 16.52
CA ASN A 31 24.26 34.21 17.69
C ASN A 31 25.16 35.45 17.83
N GLY A 32 26.11 35.66 16.91
CA GLY A 32 27.05 36.78 16.91
C GLY A 32 28.39 36.47 17.60
N ASP A 33 28.53 35.32 18.25
CA ASP A 33 29.78 34.92 18.88
C ASP A 33 30.84 34.55 17.85
N LYS A 34 32.10 34.70 18.25
CA LYS A 34 33.25 34.39 17.39
C LYS A 34 34.21 33.46 18.12
N VAL A 35 34.56 32.36 17.48
CA VAL A 35 35.58 31.41 17.94
C VAL A 35 36.77 31.50 17.00
N GLN A 36 37.98 31.58 17.55
CA GLN A 36 39.21 31.70 16.77
C GLN A 36 40.26 30.69 17.25
N TYR A 37 40.92 30.05 16.29
CA TYR A 37 42.01 29.12 16.53
C TYR A 37 43.20 29.50 15.66
N ARG A 38 44.42 29.41 16.19
CA ARG A 38 45.59 29.52 15.34
C ARG A 38 45.76 28.22 14.56
N VAL A 39 46.08 28.32 13.28
CA VAL A 39 46.14 27.14 12.39
C VAL A 39 47.27 26.19 12.80
N ASP A 40 48.33 26.69 13.42
CA ASP A 40 49.44 25.89 13.97
C ASP A 40 49.07 25.11 15.25
N GLU A 41 47.90 25.36 15.84
CA GLU A 41 47.40 24.68 17.04
C GLU A 41 46.31 23.62 16.72
N ILE A 42 45.92 23.47 15.45
CA ILE A 42 44.87 22.54 15.03
C ILE A 42 45.49 21.22 14.58
N ASP A 43 45.25 20.14 15.33
CA ASP A 43 45.66 18.78 14.97
C ASP A 43 44.74 18.16 13.90
N SER A 44 43.42 18.31 14.07
CA SER A 44 42.41 17.89 13.08
C SER A 44 41.11 18.69 13.22
N MET A 45 40.28 18.69 12.16
CA MET A 45 38.96 19.32 12.15
C MET A 45 37.95 18.32 11.59
N THR A 46 36.95 17.97 12.41
CA THR A 46 35.89 17.02 12.06
C THR A 46 34.54 17.74 12.15
N PHE A 47 33.65 17.47 11.20
CA PHE A 47 32.27 17.96 11.22
C PHE A 47 31.36 16.76 11.45
N ASP A 48 30.83 16.65 12.65
CA ASP A 48 29.82 15.64 12.97
C ASP A 48 28.44 16.21 12.67
N GLU A 49 27.58 15.43 11.99
CA GLU A 49 26.16 15.76 11.90
C GLU A 49 25.56 15.76 13.31
N SER A 50 24.86 16.84 13.66
CA SER A 50 23.95 16.78 14.81
C SER A 50 22.93 15.68 14.51
N LYS A 51 22.84 14.67 15.37
CA LYS A 51 21.63 13.83 15.40
C LYS A 51 20.46 14.77 15.61
N GLU A 52 19.68 15.02 14.57
CA GLU A 52 18.33 15.54 14.77
C GLU A 52 17.64 14.52 15.66
N THR A 53 17.44 14.84 16.93
CA THR A 53 16.48 14.12 17.75
C THR A 53 15.12 14.44 17.17
N THR A 54 14.65 13.60 16.25
CA THR A 54 13.27 13.63 15.79
C THR A 54 12.38 13.47 17.01
N GLN A 55 11.67 14.54 17.37
CA GLN A 55 10.72 14.53 18.47
C GLN A 55 9.71 13.39 18.24
N ALA A 56 9.39 12.63 19.28
CA ALA A 56 8.47 11.51 19.13
C ALA A 56 7.07 12.00 18.72
N VAL A 57 6.39 11.22 17.90
CA VAL A 57 5.06 11.56 17.41
C VAL A 57 4.03 10.77 18.19
N ALA A 58 3.12 11.44 18.88
CA ALA A 58 1.98 10.82 19.56
C ALA A 58 0.86 10.50 18.56
N VAL A 59 0.36 9.27 18.59
CA VAL A 59 -0.68 8.76 17.69
C VAL A 59 -1.85 8.28 18.53
N GLU A 60 -2.98 8.99 18.45
CA GLU A 60 -4.24 8.49 18.99
C GLU A 60 -4.72 7.30 18.15
N ILE A 61 -5.07 6.19 18.80
CA ILE A 61 -5.52 4.99 18.10
C ILE A 61 -6.99 5.20 17.68
N PRO A 62 -7.30 5.17 16.37
CA PRO A 62 -8.67 5.36 15.89
C PRO A 62 -9.56 4.20 16.32
N THR A 63 -10.81 4.52 16.65
CA THR A 63 -11.87 3.54 16.94
C THR A 63 -12.83 3.36 15.76
N ASP A 64 -12.89 4.35 14.87
CA ASP A 64 -13.69 4.33 13.65
C ASP A 64 -12.83 4.07 12.40
N PHE A 65 -13.24 3.08 11.62
CA PHE A 65 -12.65 2.68 10.35
C PHE A 65 -13.68 2.71 9.20
N SER A 66 -14.79 3.43 9.39
CA SER A 66 -15.86 3.56 8.39
C SER A 66 -15.37 4.15 7.06
N THR A 67 -14.34 5.00 7.11
CA THR A 67 -13.72 5.67 5.96
C THR A 67 -12.61 4.84 5.29
N GLY A 68 -12.19 3.73 5.88
CA GLY A 68 -11.15 2.84 5.37
C GLY A 68 -10.51 2.00 6.48
N TRP A 69 -10.06 0.79 6.14
CA TRP A 69 -9.42 -0.13 7.10
C TRP A 69 -7.95 0.20 7.38
N VAL A 70 -7.37 1.09 6.57
CA VAL A 70 -5.98 1.53 6.67
C VAL A 70 -5.95 3.06 6.74
N GLN A 71 -5.21 3.60 7.69
CA GLN A 71 -5.02 5.04 7.89
C GLN A 71 -3.53 5.38 7.93
N LYS A 72 -3.16 6.45 7.25
CA LYS A 72 -1.85 7.09 7.33
C LYS A 72 -1.77 7.90 8.60
N VAL A 73 -0.67 7.75 9.32
CA VAL A 73 -0.31 8.62 10.44
C VAL A 73 0.61 9.70 9.90
N MET A 74 0.12 10.94 9.89
CA MET A 74 0.82 12.08 9.31
C MET A 74 1.38 12.99 10.42
N ALA A 75 2.65 13.37 10.31
CA ALA A 75 3.29 14.40 11.12
C ALA A 75 4.17 15.26 10.21
N ASP A 76 4.06 16.59 10.35
CA ASP A 76 4.80 17.57 9.53
C ASP A 76 4.71 17.30 8.00
N GLY A 77 3.53 16.89 7.54
CA GLY A 77 3.27 16.59 6.13
C GLY A 77 3.88 15.28 5.61
N LYS A 78 4.51 14.47 6.48
CA LYS A 78 5.08 13.16 6.14
C LYS A 78 4.30 12.04 6.82
N GLN A 79 4.18 10.91 6.13
CA GLN A 79 3.66 9.69 6.74
C GLN A 79 4.75 9.07 7.63
N VAL A 80 4.49 8.95 8.93
CA VAL A 80 5.45 8.42 9.91
C VAL A 80 5.07 7.02 10.42
N ALA A 81 3.81 6.64 10.28
CA ALA A 81 3.30 5.31 10.57
C ALA A 81 2.04 5.00 9.74
N GLU A 82 1.56 3.77 9.86
CA GLU A 82 0.28 3.28 9.34
C GLU A 82 -0.51 2.64 10.48
N VAL A 83 -1.81 2.87 10.53
CA VAL A 83 -2.75 2.13 11.37
C VAL A 83 -3.62 1.25 10.48
N ALA A 84 -3.65 -0.05 10.73
CA ALA A 84 -4.50 -1.00 10.01
C ALA A 84 -5.42 -1.75 10.98
N LYS A 85 -6.72 -1.80 10.67
CA LYS A 85 -7.65 -2.74 11.30
C LYS A 85 -7.69 -4.00 10.44
N GLU A 86 -6.95 -5.00 10.85
CA GLU A 86 -6.65 -6.18 10.03
C GLU A 86 -6.99 -7.49 10.74
N TYR A 87 -7.26 -8.53 9.96
CA TYR A 87 -7.42 -9.89 10.46
C TYR A 87 -6.07 -10.60 10.58
N ILE A 88 -5.76 -11.09 11.78
CA ILE A 88 -4.59 -11.92 12.02
C ILE A 88 -5.03 -13.36 12.26
N ARG A 89 -4.71 -14.23 11.29
CA ARG A 89 -5.16 -15.63 11.28
C ARG A 89 -4.66 -16.46 12.47
N SER A 90 -3.43 -16.24 12.92
CA SER A 90 -2.81 -17.02 14.02
C SER A 90 -3.55 -16.87 15.35
N ILE A 91 -4.22 -15.73 15.56
CA ILE A 91 -5.08 -15.46 16.73
C ILE A 91 -6.58 -15.43 16.38
N ASN A 92 -6.91 -15.69 15.10
CA ASN A 92 -8.27 -15.70 14.56
C ASN A 92 -9.13 -14.49 14.97
N ARG A 93 -8.57 -13.28 14.91
CA ARG A 93 -9.26 -12.06 15.35
C ARG A 93 -8.86 -10.87 14.47
N GLN A 94 -9.79 -9.92 14.34
CA GLN A 94 -9.50 -8.61 13.77
C GLN A 94 -8.98 -7.68 14.88
N VAL A 95 -7.86 -7.02 14.65
CA VAL A 95 -7.18 -6.15 15.62
C VAL A 95 -6.71 -4.87 14.93
N VAL A 96 -6.55 -3.80 15.71
CA VAL A 96 -5.90 -2.57 15.24
C VAL A 96 -4.40 -2.70 15.50
N VAL A 97 -3.60 -2.55 14.44
CA VAL A 97 -2.15 -2.64 14.49
C VAL A 97 -1.55 -1.38 13.91
N ILE A 98 -0.51 -0.88 14.58
CA ILE A 98 0.24 0.29 14.16
C ILE A 98 1.62 -0.16 13.72
N TYR A 99 2.03 0.25 12.52
CA TYR A 99 3.33 -0.06 11.93
C TYR A 99 4.11 1.23 11.70
N PRO A 100 5.41 1.31 12.03
CA PRO A 100 6.23 2.44 11.65
C PRO A 100 6.50 2.41 10.15
N MET A 101 6.80 3.55 9.54
CA MET A 101 7.28 3.55 8.15
C MET A 101 8.74 3.11 8.09
N GLY A 102 9.04 2.22 7.16
CA GLY A 102 10.40 1.82 6.78
C GLY A 102 11.08 2.86 5.89
N ALA A 103 12.38 2.65 5.66
CA ALA A 103 13.21 3.53 4.83
C ALA A 103 12.79 3.54 3.35
N ASP A 104 12.06 2.52 2.91
CA ASP A 104 11.49 2.40 1.56
C ASP A 104 10.17 3.18 1.39
N GLY A 105 9.70 3.85 2.44
CA GLY A 105 8.43 4.59 2.45
C GLY A 105 7.20 3.69 2.53
N ARG A 106 7.36 2.41 2.90
CA ARG A 106 6.25 1.46 3.15
C ARG A 106 6.17 1.12 4.65
N ALA A 107 5.03 0.62 5.11
CA ALA A 107 4.89 0.17 6.49
C ALA A 107 5.84 -1.02 6.75
N ASP A 108 6.63 -0.94 7.82
CA ASP A 108 7.48 -2.05 8.26
C ASP A 108 6.63 -3.08 9.01
N LEU A 109 6.15 -4.08 8.27
CA LEU A 109 5.26 -5.12 8.79
C LEU A 109 5.94 -6.05 9.82
N THR A 110 7.25 -5.91 10.05
CA THR A 110 7.97 -6.66 11.08
C THR A 110 7.93 -5.98 12.45
N LYS A 111 7.38 -4.76 12.54
CA LYS A 111 7.40 -3.91 13.73
C LYS A 111 6.00 -3.46 14.18
N GLY A 112 5.00 -4.29 14.00
CA GLY A 112 3.63 -3.97 14.40
C GLY A 112 3.45 -3.94 15.92
N LEU A 113 2.61 -3.03 16.40
CA LEU A 113 2.12 -2.99 17.78
C LEU A 113 0.59 -2.92 17.77
N THR A 114 -0.09 -3.82 18.47
CA THR A 114 -1.55 -3.77 18.58
C THR A 114 -2.02 -2.67 19.52
N SER A 115 -3.31 -2.34 19.45
CA SER A 115 -3.99 -1.51 20.45
C SER A 115 -4.05 -2.14 21.86
N THR A 116 -3.55 -3.36 22.05
CA THR A 116 -3.36 -4.01 23.35
C THR A 116 -1.88 -4.12 23.75
N GLY A 117 -0.97 -3.50 22.98
CA GLY A 117 0.47 -3.54 23.25
C GLY A 117 1.16 -4.85 22.86
N ALA A 118 0.46 -5.79 22.21
CA ALA A 118 1.09 -6.99 21.69
C ALA A 118 1.92 -6.66 20.43
N SER A 119 3.10 -7.26 20.29
CA SER A 119 3.87 -7.16 19.06
C SER A 119 3.22 -7.98 17.94
N VAL A 120 3.35 -7.51 16.70
CA VAL A 120 2.96 -8.24 15.49
C VAL A 120 4.13 -8.23 14.52
N VAL A 121 4.62 -9.41 14.18
CA VAL A 121 5.74 -9.58 13.24
C VAL A 121 5.27 -10.45 12.08
N TRP A 122 5.19 -9.87 10.89
CA TRP A 122 4.88 -10.61 9.67
C TRP A 122 6.13 -11.26 9.06
N ASP A 123 6.00 -12.54 8.74
CA ASP A 123 6.86 -13.21 7.76
C ASP A 123 6.28 -12.91 6.37
N LEU A 124 7.03 -12.13 5.59
CA LEU A 124 6.58 -11.64 4.28
C LEU A 124 6.48 -12.77 3.24
N ASP A 125 7.37 -13.76 3.33
CA ASP A 125 7.45 -14.86 2.38
C ASP A 125 6.37 -15.92 2.68
N ALA A 126 6.23 -16.27 3.97
CA ALA A 126 5.22 -17.21 4.41
C ALA A 126 3.80 -16.61 4.46
N ASN A 127 3.70 -15.28 4.44
CA ASN A 127 2.44 -14.54 4.59
C ASN A 127 1.68 -14.91 5.88
N THR A 128 2.43 -15.02 6.99
CA THR A 128 1.92 -15.35 8.33
C THR A 128 2.44 -14.34 9.36
N ALA A 129 1.76 -14.25 10.50
CA ALA A 129 2.14 -13.33 11.57
C ALA A 129 2.30 -14.06 12.90
N THR A 130 3.34 -13.69 13.64
CA THR A 130 3.51 -14.03 15.05
C THR A 130 3.02 -12.85 15.89
N VAL A 131 2.21 -13.14 16.90
CA VAL A 131 1.65 -12.15 17.83
C VAL A 131 2.19 -12.42 19.22
N GLY A 132 2.70 -11.36 19.88
CA GLY A 132 3.20 -11.41 21.25
C GLY A 132 2.09 -11.43 22.30
N GLU A 133 2.49 -11.30 23.57
CA GLU A 133 1.55 -11.22 24.69
C GLU A 133 0.79 -9.89 24.70
N GLU A 134 -0.49 -9.93 25.04
CA GLU A 134 -1.30 -8.74 25.22
C GLU A 134 -1.03 -8.09 26.58
N GLY A 135 -0.93 -6.78 26.58
CA GLY A 135 -0.92 -5.94 27.78
C GLY A 135 -2.24 -5.20 27.96
N ASN A 136 -2.15 -4.01 28.58
CA ASN A 136 -3.30 -3.13 28.75
C ASN A 136 -3.70 -2.49 27.43
N ALA A 137 -4.99 -2.19 27.28
CA ALA A 137 -5.50 -1.41 26.15
C ALA A 137 -4.81 -0.04 26.09
N LEU A 138 -4.39 0.33 24.88
CA LEU A 138 -3.74 1.60 24.56
C LEU A 138 -4.71 2.48 23.78
N SER A 139 -4.87 3.72 24.22
CA SER A 139 -5.54 4.78 23.45
C SER A 139 -4.55 5.61 22.63
N THR A 140 -3.26 5.56 22.97
CA THR A 140 -2.19 6.34 22.36
C THR A 140 -0.92 5.52 22.28
N VAL A 141 -0.21 5.62 21.17
CA VAL A 141 1.15 5.07 20.96
C VAL A 141 2.08 6.17 20.46
N TYR A 142 3.39 5.90 20.44
CA TYR A 142 4.39 6.87 20.03
C TYR A 142 5.28 6.31 18.93
N VAL A 143 5.50 7.10 17.89
CA VAL A 143 6.52 6.83 16.86
C VAL A 143 7.82 7.49 17.31
N ALA A 144 8.85 6.70 17.58
CA ALA A 144 10.17 7.18 17.99
C ALA A 144 11.27 6.28 17.40
N ASP A 145 12.30 6.91 16.81
CA ASP A 145 13.47 6.23 16.25
C ASP A 145 13.12 5.04 15.31
N GLY A 146 12.08 5.21 14.48
CA GLY A 146 11.62 4.18 13.54
C GLY A 146 10.93 2.97 14.19
N ASN A 147 10.41 3.13 15.42
CA ASN A 147 9.65 2.10 16.14
C ASN A 147 8.34 2.67 16.69
N ILE A 148 7.40 1.77 16.99
CA ILE A 148 6.18 2.09 17.73
C ILE A 148 6.35 1.61 19.16
N ILE A 149 6.18 2.53 20.12
CA ILE A 149 6.31 2.25 21.56
C ILE A 149 5.03 2.62 22.31
N SER A 150 4.74 1.88 23.38
CA SER A 150 3.52 2.06 24.18
C SER A 150 3.60 3.16 25.24
N SER A 151 4.80 3.69 25.51
CA SER A 151 5.03 4.78 26.44
C SER A 151 6.21 5.66 26.01
N TYR A 152 6.11 6.96 26.30
CA TYR A 152 7.16 7.94 26.06
C TYR A 152 7.04 9.06 27.11
N SER A 153 8.18 9.55 27.61
CA SER A 153 8.24 10.54 28.71
C SER A 153 8.77 11.90 28.29
N GLY A 154 9.15 12.08 27.02
CA GLY A 154 9.60 13.36 26.47
C GLY A 154 8.47 14.17 25.83
N GLU A 155 8.82 15.33 25.27
CA GLU A 155 7.89 16.12 24.47
C GLU A 155 7.52 15.42 23.16
N THR A 156 6.28 15.59 22.73
CA THR A 156 5.76 14.98 21.51
C THR A 156 5.07 16.00 20.62
N THR A 157 5.02 15.68 19.33
CA THR A 157 4.09 16.32 18.39
C THR A 157 2.91 15.37 18.14
N ALA A 158 1.69 15.90 18.03
CA ALA A 158 0.51 15.10 17.72
C ALA A 158 0.44 14.76 16.23
N ALA A 159 0.17 13.50 15.90
CA ALA A 159 -0.14 13.08 14.54
C ALA A 159 -1.58 13.44 14.14
N THR A 160 -1.81 13.55 12.84
CA THR A 160 -3.15 13.52 12.24
C THR A 160 -3.35 12.23 11.47
N LEU A 161 -4.55 11.67 11.50
CA LEU A 161 -4.89 10.48 10.74
C LEU A 161 -5.58 10.84 9.42
N GLN A 162 -5.19 10.15 8.35
CA GLN A 162 -5.82 10.27 7.04
C GLN A 162 -6.12 8.87 6.47
N PRO A 163 -7.32 8.58 5.97
CA PRO A 163 -7.60 7.31 5.31
C PRO A 163 -6.63 7.05 4.13
N ASP A 164 -6.00 5.87 4.08
CA ASP A 164 -5.33 5.44 2.84
C ASP A 164 -6.41 4.88 1.91
N VAL A 165 -6.68 5.63 0.84
CA VAL A 165 -7.69 5.32 -0.16
C VAL A 165 -7.09 5.40 -1.54
N ILE A 166 -7.61 4.59 -2.45
CA ILE A 166 -7.28 4.70 -3.86
C ILE A 166 -8.09 5.86 -4.42
N THR A 167 -7.43 6.81 -5.06
CA THR A 167 -8.10 7.83 -5.88
C THR A 167 -7.85 7.52 -7.34
N ASP A 168 -8.89 7.07 -8.04
CA ASP A 168 -8.85 6.66 -9.44
C ASP A 168 -9.53 7.74 -10.31
N ASN A 169 -8.72 8.56 -10.98
CA ASN A 169 -9.17 9.65 -11.83
C ASN A 169 -8.86 9.33 -13.30
N ARG A 170 -9.87 8.90 -14.07
CA ARG A 170 -9.70 8.47 -15.48
C ARG A 170 -10.29 9.45 -16.50
N GLY A 171 -10.69 10.63 -16.03
CA GLY A 171 -11.29 11.68 -16.85
C GLY A 171 -12.20 12.56 -16.02
N LEU A 172 -13.00 13.39 -16.68
CA LEU A 172 -13.91 14.32 -16.01
C LEU A 172 -15.08 13.63 -15.30
N PHE A 173 -15.56 12.50 -15.83
CA PHE A 173 -16.78 11.82 -15.37
C PHE A 173 -16.54 10.44 -14.75
N ASP A 174 -15.29 9.94 -14.76
CA ASP A 174 -14.91 8.65 -14.18
C ASP A 174 -13.88 8.88 -13.07
N ARG A 175 -14.42 9.19 -11.89
CA ARG A 175 -13.66 9.52 -10.69
C ARG A 175 -14.20 8.68 -9.55
N ASN A 176 -13.38 7.76 -9.08
CA ASN A 176 -13.76 6.82 -8.05
C ASN A 176 -12.76 6.88 -6.89
N THR A 177 -13.29 6.72 -5.69
CA THR A 177 -12.48 6.49 -4.49
C THR A 177 -12.79 5.10 -3.98
N TYR A 178 -11.77 4.37 -3.55
CA TYR A 178 -11.92 3.02 -3.00
C TYR A 178 -11.18 2.87 -1.67
N LYS A 179 -11.84 2.25 -0.70
CA LYS A 179 -11.24 1.86 0.57
C LYS A 179 -10.19 0.77 0.36
N ILE A 180 -9.16 0.79 1.19
CA ILE A 180 -8.10 -0.20 1.23
C ILE A 180 -8.25 -1.06 2.48
N VAL A 181 -7.95 -2.35 2.36
CA VAL A 181 -7.80 -3.28 3.47
C VAL A 181 -6.48 -4.04 3.38
N LYS A 182 -5.83 -4.24 4.53
CA LYS A 182 -4.66 -5.11 4.65
C LYS A 182 -5.11 -6.52 5.00
N ILE A 183 -4.75 -7.49 4.17
CA ILE A 183 -5.02 -8.92 4.42
C ILE A 183 -3.71 -9.68 4.23
N GLY A 184 -3.14 -10.16 5.33
CA GLY A 184 -1.80 -10.69 5.28
C GLY A 184 -0.79 -9.57 5.06
N THR A 185 0.14 -9.82 4.16
CA THR A 185 1.19 -8.89 3.73
C THR A 185 0.77 -8.05 2.53
N GLN A 186 -0.49 -8.19 2.08
CA GLN A 186 -1.01 -7.55 0.87
C GLN A 186 -2.07 -6.49 1.20
N TYR A 187 -2.13 -5.47 0.36
CA TYR A 187 -3.15 -4.43 0.40
C TYR A 187 -4.12 -4.64 -0.76
N TRP A 188 -5.40 -4.71 -0.44
CA TRP A 188 -6.48 -5.01 -1.36
C TRP A 188 -7.48 -3.85 -1.40
N MET A 189 -8.09 -3.67 -2.56
CA MET A 189 -9.36 -2.93 -2.64
C MET A 189 -10.38 -3.64 -1.74
N ALA A 190 -11.07 -2.87 -0.89
CA ALA A 190 -12.22 -3.36 -0.11
C ALA A 190 -13.55 -3.18 -0.87
N GLU A 191 -13.50 -2.65 -2.10
CA GLU A 191 -14.66 -2.37 -2.94
C GLU A 191 -14.41 -2.86 -4.37
N ASN A 192 -15.48 -3.08 -5.14
CA ASN A 192 -15.36 -3.48 -6.54
C ASN A 192 -15.02 -2.29 -7.43
N LEU A 193 -14.29 -2.55 -8.52
CA LEU A 193 -13.98 -1.53 -9.51
C LEU A 193 -15.25 -0.99 -10.18
N ARG A 194 -15.32 0.34 -10.30
CA ARG A 194 -16.46 1.12 -10.86
C ARG A 194 -16.04 1.98 -12.06
N ALA A 195 -15.00 1.56 -12.78
CA ALA A 195 -14.50 2.28 -13.93
C ALA A 195 -15.30 1.99 -15.20
N THR A 196 -15.54 3.02 -15.99
CA THR A 196 -16.21 2.98 -17.31
C THR A 196 -15.23 3.28 -18.45
N CYS A 197 -14.01 3.71 -18.12
CA CYS A 197 -12.90 3.85 -19.05
C CYS A 197 -11.62 3.20 -18.51
N PHE A 198 -10.70 2.89 -19.42
CA PHE A 198 -9.35 2.45 -19.08
C PHE A 198 -8.54 3.59 -18.49
N ARG A 199 -7.43 3.26 -17.82
CA ARG A 199 -6.53 4.23 -17.19
C ARG A 199 -5.95 5.25 -18.18
N ASN A 200 -5.80 4.87 -19.45
CA ASN A 200 -5.39 5.80 -20.51
C ASN A 200 -6.52 6.74 -21.03
N GLY A 201 -7.72 6.69 -20.43
CA GLY A 201 -8.88 7.50 -20.79
C GLY A 201 -9.76 6.93 -21.91
N SER A 202 -9.39 5.80 -22.52
CA SER A 202 -10.22 5.16 -23.55
C SER A 202 -11.49 4.57 -22.95
N SER A 203 -12.66 4.80 -23.56
CA SER A 203 -13.92 4.20 -23.11
C SER A 203 -13.90 2.67 -23.17
N ILE A 204 -14.52 2.04 -22.17
CA ILE A 204 -14.87 0.61 -22.20
C ILE A 204 -16.29 0.50 -22.76
N ALA A 205 -16.58 -0.51 -23.59
CA ALA A 205 -17.91 -0.67 -24.15
C ALA A 205 -18.94 -1.06 -23.06
N SER A 206 -20.02 -0.29 -22.92
CA SER A 206 -21.18 -0.67 -22.09
C SER A 206 -22.11 -1.54 -22.92
N ILE A 207 -22.32 -2.79 -22.52
CA ILE A 207 -23.18 -3.74 -23.24
C ILE A 207 -24.26 -4.25 -22.28
N SER A 208 -25.51 -4.26 -22.70
CA SER A 208 -26.62 -4.71 -21.85
C SER A 208 -26.61 -6.23 -21.72
N SER A 209 -27.13 -6.78 -20.61
CA SER A 209 -27.15 -8.22 -20.37
C SER A 209 -27.81 -9.02 -21.51
N GLY A 210 -28.90 -8.51 -22.09
CA GLY A 210 -29.59 -9.14 -23.23
C GLY A 210 -28.83 -9.14 -24.57
N GLU A 211 -27.70 -8.45 -24.68
CA GLU A 211 -26.93 -8.28 -25.93
C GLU A 211 -25.76 -9.29 -26.05
N ASN A 212 -26.02 -10.56 -25.75
CA ASN A 212 -25.02 -11.63 -25.67
C ASN A 212 -24.10 -11.74 -26.91
N ALA A 213 -24.66 -11.54 -28.11
CA ALA A 213 -23.88 -11.60 -29.35
C ALA A 213 -22.84 -10.46 -29.42
N ALA A 214 -23.21 -9.25 -29.01
CA ALA A 214 -22.29 -8.11 -28.95
C ALA A 214 -21.23 -8.32 -27.86
N TRP A 215 -21.63 -8.85 -26.69
CA TRP A 215 -20.71 -9.17 -25.60
C TRP A 215 -19.63 -10.16 -26.02
N LYS A 216 -20.04 -11.29 -26.63
CA LYS A 216 -19.11 -12.34 -27.08
C LYS A 216 -18.19 -11.88 -28.21
N ALA A 217 -18.66 -10.99 -29.08
CA ALA A 217 -17.87 -10.44 -30.18
C ALA A 217 -16.88 -9.34 -29.74
N ASN A 218 -17.06 -8.75 -28.55
CA ASN A 218 -16.20 -7.68 -28.06
C ASN A 218 -14.88 -8.24 -27.50
N THR A 219 -13.79 -7.98 -28.22
CA THR A 219 -12.42 -8.35 -27.83
C THR A 219 -11.58 -7.16 -27.33
N THR A 220 -12.18 -5.97 -27.22
CA THR A 220 -11.50 -4.72 -26.82
C THR A 220 -11.74 -4.32 -25.37
N GLY A 221 -12.60 -5.06 -24.67
CA GLY A 221 -13.07 -4.74 -23.33
C GLY A 221 -14.53 -4.27 -23.33
N ALA A 222 -15.33 -4.89 -22.47
CA ALA A 222 -16.71 -4.51 -22.20
C ALA A 222 -17.01 -4.59 -20.70
N TYR A 223 -17.96 -3.78 -20.25
CA TYR A 223 -18.58 -3.90 -18.94
C TYR A 223 -20.11 -3.90 -19.06
N LEU A 224 -20.76 -4.41 -18.02
CA LEU A 224 -22.20 -4.29 -17.83
C LEU A 224 -22.52 -3.97 -16.38
N ALA A 225 -23.66 -3.30 -16.18
CA ALA A 225 -24.22 -3.02 -14.88
C ALA A 225 -25.42 -3.95 -14.63
N SER A 226 -25.70 -4.22 -13.35
CA SER A 226 -27.05 -4.64 -12.96
C SER A 226 -28.04 -3.53 -13.30
N THR A 227 -29.30 -3.87 -13.55
CA THR A 227 -30.37 -2.89 -13.82
C THR A 227 -30.81 -2.10 -12.58
N ASP A 228 -30.33 -2.48 -11.39
CA ASP A 228 -30.56 -1.79 -10.13
C ASP A 228 -29.45 -0.74 -9.88
N TYR A 229 -29.82 0.54 -9.85
CA TYR A 229 -28.90 1.66 -9.70
C TYR A 229 -28.28 1.76 -8.31
N ASP A 230 -29.04 1.46 -7.26
CA ASP A 230 -28.53 1.49 -5.88
C ASP A 230 -27.57 0.33 -5.66
N TRP A 231 -27.88 -0.83 -6.27
CA TRP A 231 -26.97 -1.97 -6.29
C TRP A 231 -25.64 -1.65 -6.99
N LEU A 232 -25.66 -0.87 -8.07
CA LEU A 232 -24.44 -0.53 -8.83
C LEU A 232 -23.39 0.18 -7.97
N GLN A 233 -23.80 1.08 -7.06
CA GLN A 233 -22.84 1.82 -6.22
C GLN A 233 -22.04 0.89 -5.30
N VAL A 234 -22.68 -0.20 -4.86
CA VAL A 234 -22.11 -1.16 -3.92
C VAL A 234 -21.43 -2.33 -4.64
N ALA A 235 -22.08 -2.88 -5.67
CA ALA A 235 -21.62 -4.05 -6.41
C ALA A 235 -20.60 -3.75 -7.51
N GLY A 236 -20.58 -2.51 -8.03
CA GLY A 236 -19.79 -2.15 -9.19
C GLY A 236 -20.24 -2.84 -10.48
N TYR A 237 -19.34 -2.90 -11.47
CA TYR A 237 -19.62 -3.47 -12.79
C TYR A 237 -19.04 -4.87 -12.94
N MET A 238 -19.64 -5.65 -13.84
CA MET A 238 -19.03 -6.87 -14.38
C MET A 238 -18.26 -6.54 -15.64
N TYR A 239 -16.98 -6.90 -15.68
CA TYR A 239 -16.12 -6.69 -16.83
C TYR A 239 -15.87 -8.01 -17.54
N ASN A 240 -15.72 -7.97 -18.86
CA ASN A 240 -15.18 -9.13 -19.57
C ASN A 240 -13.67 -9.28 -19.35
N GLY A 241 -13.13 -10.46 -19.61
CA GLY A 241 -11.70 -10.74 -19.40
C GLY A 241 -10.79 -9.90 -20.31
N TYR A 242 -11.29 -9.42 -21.45
CA TYR A 242 -10.52 -8.53 -22.34
C TYR A 242 -10.20 -7.17 -21.69
N CYS A 243 -10.99 -6.73 -20.71
CA CYS A 243 -10.61 -5.57 -19.89
C CYS A 243 -9.33 -5.84 -19.08
N VAL A 244 -9.17 -7.05 -18.55
CA VAL A 244 -8.04 -7.44 -17.69
C VAL A 244 -6.73 -7.49 -18.47
N THR A 245 -6.75 -8.01 -19.69
CA THR A 245 -5.55 -8.17 -20.53
C THR A 245 -5.24 -6.97 -21.41
N SER A 246 -6.10 -5.95 -21.41
CA SER A 246 -5.92 -4.75 -22.21
C SER A 246 -4.69 -3.95 -21.76
N GLU A 247 -3.79 -3.65 -22.71
CA GLU A 247 -2.62 -2.78 -22.50
C GLU A 247 -3.00 -1.34 -22.11
N LYS A 248 -4.28 -0.95 -22.31
CA LYS A 248 -4.82 0.35 -21.88
C LYS A 248 -4.91 0.47 -20.34
N GLY A 249 -4.84 -0.67 -19.64
CA GLY A 249 -4.81 -0.78 -18.19
C GLY A 249 -6.17 -0.58 -17.53
N ILE A 250 -6.70 -1.63 -16.89
CA ILE A 250 -7.98 -1.57 -16.17
C ILE A 250 -7.84 -1.23 -14.68
N ALA A 251 -6.70 -1.53 -14.06
CA ALA A 251 -6.47 -1.26 -12.65
C ALA A 251 -6.05 0.20 -12.40
N PRO A 252 -6.40 0.78 -11.23
CA PRO A 252 -5.91 2.11 -10.82
C PRO A 252 -4.37 2.20 -10.78
N GLU A 253 -3.83 3.41 -10.83
CA GLU A 253 -2.37 3.63 -10.75
C GLU A 253 -1.79 3.10 -9.42
N GLY A 254 -0.70 2.34 -9.50
CA GLY A 254 -0.11 1.65 -8.33
C GLY A 254 -0.81 0.35 -7.90
N TRP A 255 -1.84 -0.08 -8.64
CA TRP A 255 -2.61 -1.30 -8.39
C TRP A 255 -2.63 -2.20 -9.62
N GLU A 256 -2.98 -3.47 -9.42
CA GLU A 256 -3.09 -4.46 -10.50
C GLU A 256 -4.20 -5.48 -10.24
N VAL A 257 -4.66 -6.12 -11.32
CA VAL A 257 -5.55 -7.28 -11.23
C VAL A 257 -4.71 -8.47 -10.72
N PRO A 258 -5.16 -9.18 -9.68
CA PRO A 258 -4.30 -10.10 -8.95
C PRO A 258 -3.92 -11.34 -9.76
N SER A 259 -2.67 -11.76 -9.65
CA SER A 259 -2.22 -13.07 -10.13
C SER A 259 -2.78 -14.20 -9.26
N THR A 260 -2.73 -15.44 -9.76
CA THR A 260 -3.09 -16.65 -8.97
C THR A 260 -2.26 -16.77 -7.69
N GLU A 261 -0.99 -16.34 -7.70
CA GLU A 261 -0.15 -16.33 -6.51
C GLU A 261 -0.69 -15.36 -5.45
N GLN A 262 -1.02 -14.13 -5.87
CA GLN A 262 -1.60 -13.12 -4.99
C GLN A 262 -2.97 -13.55 -4.45
N LEU A 263 -3.82 -14.15 -5.27
CA LEU A 263 -5.10 -14.73 -4.83
C LEU A 263 -4.89 -15.87 -3.82
N THR A 264 -3.84 -16.68 -4.01
CA THR A 264 -3.49 -17.75 -3.07
C THR A 264 -3.00 -17.19 -1.75
N LYS A 265 -2.17 -16.15 -1.76
CA LYS A 265 -1.71 -15.44 -0.56
C LYS A 265 -2.90 -14.81 0.20
N LEU A 266 -3.82 -14.15 -0.50
CA LEU A 266 -5.08 -13.64 0.07
C LEU A 266 -5.87 -14.73 0.79
N ARG A 267 -6.12 -15.86 0.13
CA ARG A 267 -6.83 -17.01 0.72
C ARG A 267 -6.10 -17.56 1.94
N THR A 268 -4.77 -17.65 1.89
CA THR A 268 -3.98 -18.15 3.02
C THR A 268 -4.06 -17.23 4.23
N ALA A 269 -3.93 -15.91 4.05
CA ALA A 269 -4.00 -14.95 5.14
C ALA A 269 -5.42 -14.76 5.69
N GLY A 270 -6.44 -14.71 4.82
CA GLY A 270 -7.84 -14.56 5.25
C GLY A 270 -8.48 -15.85 5.80
N GLY A 271 -7.76 -16.97 5.70
CA GLY A 271 -8.29 -18.30 6.02
C GLY A 271 -9.16 -18.87 4.90
N LEU A 272 -9.49 -20.15 5.00
CA LEU A 272 -10.23 -20.83 3.92
C LEU A 272 -11.72 -20.47 3.90
N ALA A 273 -12.30 -20.10 5.03
CA ALA A 273 -13.75 -19.98 5.18
C ALA A 273 -14.33 -18.85 4.31
N ALA A 274 -15.31 -19.14 3.45
CA ALA A 274 -15.94 -18.13 2.59
C ALA A 274 -16.56 -16.99 3.42
N ALA A 275 -17.14 -17.31 4.59
CA ALA A 275 -17.73 -16.35 5.51
C ALA A 275 -16.78 -15.20 5.93
N ASN A 276 -15.47 -15.45 5.93
CA ASN A 276 -14.45 -14.46 6.30
C ASN A 276 -14.32 -13.31 5.30
N PHE A 277 -14.71 -13.55 4.03
CA PHE A 277 -14.56 -12.61 2.93
C PHE A 277 -15.88 -11.97 2.50
N LYS A 278 -17.01 -12.66 2.75
CA LYS A 278 -18.35 -12.17 2.41
C LYS A 278 -18.68 -10.92 3.22
N ALA A 279 -19.29 -9.93 2.58
CA ALA A 279 -19.86 -8.76 3.22
C ALA A 279 -20.82 -9.16 4.37
N SER A 280 -20.83 -8.33 5.41
CA SER A 280 -21.67 -8.50 6.60
C SER A 280 -23.00 -7.75 6.52
N ASP A 281 -23.10 -6.79 5.60
CA ASP A 281 -24.25 -5.91 5.48
C ASP A 281 -25.46 -6.63 4.88
N PHE A 282 -26.65 -6.27 5.36
CA PHE A 282 -27.91 -6.83 4.87
C PHE A 282 -28.11 -6.54 3.38
N GLY A 283 -28.65 -7.52 2.65
CA GLY A 283 -28.92 -7.39 1.21
C GLY A 283 -27.71 -7.60 0.29
N MET A 284 -26.50 -7.74 0.83
CA MET A 284 -25.31 -8.07 0.02
C MET A 284 -25.23 -9.53 -0.39
N TRP A 285 -25.92 -10.38 0.38
CA TRP A 285 -26.07 -11.82 0.18
C TRP A 285 -27.51 -12.19 0.52
N SER A 286 -28.04 -13.26 -0.09
CA SER A 286 -29.33 -13.83 0.28
C SER A 286 -29.36 -14.25 1.75
N GLU A 287 -30.58 -14.36 2.30
CA GLU A 287 -30.78 -14.78 3.68
C GLU A 287 -30.06 -16.10 3.99
N GLY A 288 -29.37 -16.15 5.14
CA GLY A 288 -28.54 -17.29 5.53
C GLY A 288 -27.18 -17.39 4.82
N MET A 289 -26.88 -16.50 3.87
CA MET A 289 -25.61 -16.49 3.12
C MET A 289 -24.69 -15.31 3.48
N THR A 290 -25.07 -14.44 4.41
CA THR A 290 -24.22 -13.32 4.88
C THR A 290 -22.92 -13.81 5.52
N GLY A 291 -21.84 -13.03 5.35
CA GLY A 291 -20.55 -13.26 5.97
C GLY A 291 -20.40 -12.63 7.34
N ASN A 292 -19.24 -12.84 7.95
CA ASN A 292 -18.78 -12.06 9.10
C ASN A 292 -17.84 -10.92 8.69
N ASN A 293 -17.38 -10.91 7.43
CA ASN A 293 -16.40 -9.98 6.88
C ASN A 293 -15.16 -9.75 7.77
N ILE A 294 -14.70 -10.77 8.51
CA ILE A 294 -13.64 -10.60 9.49
C ILE A 294 -12.32 -10.11 8.85
N THR A 295 -12.10 -10.42 7.56
CA THR A 295 -10.94 -9.96 6.80
C THR A 295 -11.03 -8.51 6.34
N GLY A 296 -12.23 -7.92 6.34
CA GLY A 296 -12.51 -6.61 5.74
C GLY A 296 -12.47 -6.62 4.20
N PHE A 297 -12.39 -7.78 3.55
CA PHE A 297 -12.42 -7.89 2.08
C PHE A 297 -13.75 -7.38 1.52
N ASP A 298 -14.87 -7.64 2.19
CA ASP A 298 -16.20 -7.13 1.86
C ASP A 298 -16.71 -7.53 0.45
N ALA A 299 -16.71 -8.84 0.17
CA ALA A 299 -17.22 -9.37 -1.09
C ALA A 299 -18.74 -9.28 -1.16
N VAL A 300 -19.25 -8.63 -2.21
CA VAL A 300 -20.67 -8.51 -2.54
C VAL A 300 -21.04 -9.60 -3.56
N ALA A 301 -22.20 -10.24 -3.39
CA ALA A 301 -22.66 -11.34 -4.24
C ALA A 301 -23.19 -10.87 -5.60
N THR A 302 -22.28 -10.45 -6.48
CA THR A 302 -22.62 -9.90 -7.79
C THR A 302 -23.11 -10.95 -8.79
N GLY A 303 -22.83 -12.22 -8.56
CA GLY A 303 -23.04 -13.30 -9.53
C GLY A 303 -21.94 -13.35 -10.58
N THR A 304 -22.30 -13.87 -11.75
CA THR A 304 -21.46 -13.88 -12.95
C THR A 304 -22.34 -13.71 -14.18
N TYR A 305 -21.83 -12.99 -15.18
CA TYR A 305 -22.46 -12.92 -16.49
C TYR A 305 -21.88 -13.98 -17.42
N ALA A 306 -22.76 -14.79 -18.01
CA ALA A 306 -22.40 -15.73 -19.05
C ALA A 306 -23.61 -16.02 -19.94
N ASN A 307 -23.37 -16.18 -21.24
CA ASN A 307 -24.40 -16.63 -22.20
C ASN A 307 -25.66 -15.75 -22.28
N GLY A 308 -25.57 -14.46 -21.96
CA GLY A 308 -26.71 -13.54 -22.06
C GLY A 308 -27.42 -13.25 -20.76
N ASP A 309 -27.03 -13.92 -19.66
CA ASP A 309 -27.70 -13.79 -18.38
C ASP A 309 -26.71 -13.59 -17.24
N ILE A 310 -27.17 -12.86 -16.21
CA ILE A 310 -26.51 -12.80 -14.91
C ILE A 310 -27.06 -13.94 -14.06
N THR A 311 -26.18 -14.81 -13.58
CA THR A 311 -26.53 -15.96 -12.73
C THR A 311 -25.85 -15.85 -11.37
N GLY A 312 -26.46 -16.41 -10.33
CA GLY A 312 -25.89 -16.42 -8.98
C GLY A 312 -25.92 -15.07 -8.26
N LEU A 313 -26.72 -14.10 -8.73
CA LEU A 313 -26.93 -12.85 -8.01
C LEU A 313 -27.38 -13.12 -6.57
N TYR A 314 -26.84 -12.37 -5.60
CA TYR A 314 -27.04 -12.54 -4.15
C TYR A 314 -26.51 -13.85 -3.53
N SER A 315 -25.94 -14.78 -4.31
CA SER A 315 -25.49 -16.09 -3.80
C SER A 315 -24.07 -16.50 -4.20
N ASP A 316 -23.47 -15.82 -5.18
CA ASP A 316 -22.13 -16.10 -5.68
C ASP A 316 -21.45 -14.79 -6.11
N THR A 317 -20.13 -14.77 -6.16
CA THR A 317 -19.38 -13.70 -6.82
C THR A 317 -18.02 -14.21 -7.26
N TYR A 318 -17.58 -13.71 -8.41
CA TYR A 318 -16.29 -14.01 -8.99
C TYR A 318 -15.50 -12.71 -9.15
N PHE A 319 -14.22 -12.80 -8.87
CA PHE A 319 -13.25 -11.76 -9.14
C PHE A 319 -12.26 -12.24 -10.19
N TRP A 320 -11.99 -11.41 -11.19
CA TRP A 320 -10.93 -11.70 -12.15
C TRP A 320 -9.56 -11.74 -11.48
N GLY A 321 -8.78 -12.75 -11.84
CA GLY A 321 -7.33 -12.73 -11.76
C GLY A 321 -6.70 -12.43 -13.13
N SER A 322 -5.39 -12.23 -13.15
CA SER A 322 -4.61 -11.87 -14.34
C SER A 322 -3.79 -13.04 -14.92
N THR A 323 -3.73 -14.18 -14.23
CA THR A 323 -2.97 -15.34 -14.71
C THR A 323 -3.75 -16.04 -15.81
N VAL A 324 -3.15 -16.10 -17.00
CA VAL A 324 -3.70 -16.85 -18.14
C VAL A 324 -3.48 -18.34 -17.92
N SER A 325 -4.51 -19.14 -18.20
CA SER A 325 -4.36 -20.59 -18.30
C SER A 325 -5.31 -21.17 -19.35
N THR A 326 -5.22 -22.47 -19.59
CA THR A 326 -6.07 -23.19 -20.55
C THR A 326 -6.91 -24.19 -19.81
N SER A 327 -8.23 -24.12 -19.98
CA SER A 327 -9.16 -25.04 -19.33
C SER A 327 -9.07 -26.46 -19.89
N TRP A 328 -9.66 -27.41 -19.18
CA TRP A 328 -9.80 -28.80 -19.66
C TRP A 328 -10.57 -28.92 -20.99
N LEU A 329 -11.35 -27.89 -21.36
CA LEU A 329 -12.03 -27.76 -22.66
C LEU A 329 -11.13 -27.15 -23.76
N ARG A 330 -9.84 -26.93 -23.48
CA ARG A 330 -8.88 -26.27 -24.37
C ARG A 330 -9.25 -24.84 -24.73
N VAL A 331 -9.96 -24.15 -23.83
CA VAL A 331 -10.29 -22.73 -23.95
C VAL A 331 -9.36 -21.94 -23.06
N GLU A 332 -8.65 -20.98 -23.63
CA GLU A 332 -7.83 -20.02 -22.89
C GLU A 332 -8.73 -19.07 -22.08
N GLY A 333 -8.30 -18.75 -20.88
CA GLY A 333 -8.99 -17.82 -20.01
C GLY A 333 -8.10 -17.30 -18.91
N LEU A 334 -8.74 -16.65 -17.95
CA LEU A 334 -8.08 -16.05 -16.79
C LEU A 334 -8.45 -16.78 -15.51
N SER A 335 -7.54 -16.72 -14.54
CA SER A 335 -7.79 -17.19 -13.19
C SER A 335 -8.90 -16.38 -12.51
N THR A 336 -9.51 -16.97 -11.50
CA THR A 336 -10.59 -16.34 -10.72
C THR A 336 -10.46 -16.62 -9.23
N LEU A 337 -11.03 -15.72 -8.44
CA LEU A 337 -11.41 -15.98 -7.05
C LEU A 337 -12.94 -16.07 -6.98
N ARG A 338 -13.46 -17.16 -6.44
CA ARG A 338 -14.89 -17.35 -6.20
C ARG A 338 -15.19 -17.33 -4.72
N VAL A 339 -16.11 -16.45 -4.32
CA VAL A 339 -16.74 -16.46 -2.99
C VAL A 339 -18.19 -16.86 -3.18
N ASN A 340 -18.62 -17.91 -2.46
CA ASN A 340 -19.96 -18.47 -2.60
C ASN A 340 -20.73 -18.43 -1.26
N GLY A 341 -22.05 -18.27 -1.34
CA GLY A 341 -22.91 -18.08 -0.19
C GLY A 341 -23.01 -19.32 0.71
N THR A 342 -23.00 -20.51 0.11
CA THR A 342 -23.18 -21.80 0.82
C THR A 342 -21.91 -22.64 0.88
N ALA A 343 -20.92 -22.38 0.03
CA ALA A 343 -19.66 -23.09 0.09
C ALA A 343 -18.92 -22.79 1.39
N LYS A 344 -18.33 -23.84 1.98
CA LYS A 344 -17.50 -23.69 3.17
C LYS A 344 -16.29 -22.80 2.90
N ASN A 345 -15.66 -22.96 1.75
CA ASN A 345 -14.38 -22.34 1.43
C ASN A 345 -14.45 -21.39 0.24
N VAL A 346 -13.63 -20.34 0.28
CA VAL A 346 -13.30 -19.53 -0.90
C VAL A 346 -12.42 -20.35 -1.85
N ALA A 347 -12.65 -20.22 -3.16
CA ALA A 347 -11.93 -20.96 -4.19
C ALA A 347 -11.09 -20.03 -5.06
N VAL A 348 -9.85 -20.42 -5.30
CA VAL A 348 -8.99 -19.83 -6.34
C VAL A 348 -8.93 -20.87 -7.46
N SER A 349 -9.17 -20.45 -8.70
CA SER A 349 -9.16 -21.35 -9.86
C SER A 349 -7.84 -22.12 -9.97
N GLY A 350 -7.94 -23.43 -10.24
CA GLY A 350 -6.79 -24.25 -10.59
C GLY A 350 -6.29 -23.98 -12.02
N PRO A 351 -5.20 -24.66 -12.44
CA PRO A 351 -4.62 -24.50 -13.78
C PRO A 351 -5.60 -24.75 -14.93
N ASP A 352 -6.54 -25.68 -14.75
CA ASP A 352 -7.52 -26.09 -15.78
C ASP A 352 -8.93 -25.50 -15.56
N ASP A 353 -9.09 -24.57 -14.61
CA ASP A 353 -10.38 -24.00 -14.17
C ASP A 353 -10.45 -22.48 -14.42
N CYS A 354 -9.82 -22.01 -15.49
CA CYS A 354 -9.94 -20.62 -15.91
C CYS A 354 -11.32 -20.32 -16.50
N HIS A 355 -11.74 -19.07 -16.38
CA HIS A 355 -12.92 -18.57 -17.08
C HIS A 355 -12.49 -17.89 -18.38
N ALA A 356 -13.13 -18.25 -19.48
CA ALA A 356 -12.90 -17.62 -20.78
C ALA A 356 -13.13 -16.11 -20.73
N TYR A 357 -12.49 -15.35 -21.62
CA TYR A 357 -12.61 -13.89 -21.64
C TYR A 357 -14.04 -13.36 -21.84
N THR A 358 -14.97 -14.20 -22.30
CA THR A 358 -16.38 -13.86 -22.50
C THR A 358 -17.25 -13.96 -21.24
N PHE A 359 -16.71 -14.39 -20.10
CA PHE A 359 -17.43 -14.24 -18.82
C PHE A 359 -17.46 -12.77 -18.40
N GLY A 360 -18.40 -12.39 -17.54
CA GLY A 360 -18.40 -11.10 -16.85
C GLY A 360 -18.27 -11.31 -15.35
N HIS A 361 -17.21 -10.75 -14.77
CA HIS A 361 -16.91 -10.85 -13.33
C HIS A 361 -16.52 -9.49 -12.76
N SER A 362 -16.58 -9.37 -11.43
CA SER A 362 -16.10 -8.19 -10.73
C SER A 362 -14.56 -8.10 -10.81
N ILE A 363 -14.02 -6.90 -10.64
CA ILE A 363 -12.57 -6.67 -10.50
C ILE A 363 -12.30 -6.10 -9.12
N ARG A 364 -11.31 -6.66 -8.43
CA ARG A 364 -10.79 -6.17 -7.17
C ARG A 364 -9.26 -6.23 -7.21
N CYS A 365 -8.63 -5.07 -7.11
CA CYS A 365 -7.20 -4.95 -7.35
C CYS A 365 -6.38 -5.14 -6.06
N VAL A 366 -5.13 -5.52 -6.24
CA VAL A 366 -4.10 -5.61 -5.21
C VAL A 366 -3.01 -4.56 -5.49
N ARG A 367 -2.38 -4.03 -4.44
CA ARG A 367 -1.30 -3.04 -4.57
C ARG A 367 -0.02 -3.71 -5.07
N LYS A 368 0.74 -3.00 -5.92
CA LYS A 368 1.99 -3.48 -6.55
C LYS A 368 3.20 -3.57 -5.60
#